data_AF-A0A6N4A7D1-F1
#
_entry.id   AF-A0A6N4A7D1-F1
#
_cell.length_a   1.000
_cell.length_b   1.000
_cell.length_c   1.000
_cell.angle_alpha   90.00
_cell.angle_beta   90.00
_cell.angle_gamma   90.00
#
_symmetry.space_group_name_H-M   'P 1'
#
loop_
_entity.id
_entity.type
_entity.pdbx_description
1 polymer ?
#
loop_
_entity_poly.entity_id
_entity_poly.type
_entity_poly.pdbx_seq_one_letter_code
_entity_poly.pdbx_strand_id
1 'polypeptide(L)'
;MERMRSSYEKYNPEDFVHAITLDIEIAPKLFRKLKSVALFIDTDKEIEDSQSIGVQCREILIELSNYIYTPSMAGVYEQPKRSDFKNKAK
;
A
#
# COMPACT_ATOMS: atom_id res chain seq x y z
N MET A 1 -27.48 -6.75 -24.04
CA MET A 1 -26.13 -6.30 -23.66
C MET A 1 -26.12 -5.05 -22.75
N GLU A 2 -27.25 -4.36 -22.53
CA GLU A 2 -27.30 -3.16 -21.66
C GLU A 2 -27.13 -3.46 -20.16
N ARG A 3 -27.58 -4.62 -19.65
CA ARG A 3 -27.43 -4.98 -18.23
C ARG A 3 -25.98 -5.07 -17.76
N MET A 4 -25.08 -5.52 -18.63
CA MET A 4 -23.66 -5.69 -18.32
C MET A 4 -22.89 -4.36 -18.32
N ARG A 5 -23.45 -3.28 -18.90
CA ARG A 5 -22.92 -1.91 -18.77
C ARG A 5 -23.40 -1.21 -17.50
N SER A 6 -24.64 -1.47 -17.04
CA SER A 6 -25.19 -0.85 -15.82
C SER A 6 -24.47 -1.22 -14.52
N SER A 7 -23.76 -2.36 -14.50
CA SER A 7 -22.98 -2.79 -13.33
C SER A 7 -21.63 -2.07 -13.21
N TYR A 8 -21.09 -1.53 -14.31
CA TYR A 8 -19.85 -0.75 -14.28
C TYR A 8 -20.08 0.69 -13.80
N GLU A 9 -21.28 1.26 -14.02
CA GLU A 9 -21.62 2.62 -13.55
C GLU A 9 -21.74 2.73 -12.02
N LYS A 10 -21.87 1.60 -11.30
CA LYS A 10 -21.96 1.57 -9.82
C LYS A 10 -20.71 1.07 -9.12
N TYR A 11 -19.69 0.61 -9.85
CA TYR A 11 -18.48 0.11 -9.21
C TYR A 11 -17.58 1.27 -8.82
N ASN A 12 -17.55 1.58 -7.53
CA ASN A 12 -16.56 2.47 -6.94
C ASN A 12 -15.43 1.62 -6.32
N PRO A 13 -14.21 1.62 -6.90
CA PRO A 13 -13.08 0.89 -6.35
C PRO A 13 -12.78 1.27 -4.89
N GLU A 14 -13.10 2.49 -4.48
CA GLU A 14 -12.89 2.94 -3.10
C GLU A 14 -13.80 2.24 -2.11
N ASP A 15 -15.06 1.99 -2.49
CA ASP A 15 -16.01 1.26 -1.65
C ASP A 15 -15.56 -0.19 -1.46
N PHE A 16 -14.99 -0.79 -2.51
CA PHE A 16 -14.36 -2.12 -2.40
C PHE A 16 -13.18 -2.11 -1.45
N VAL A 17 -12.24 -1.17 -1.60
CA VAL A 17 -11.08 -1.05 -0.71
C VAL A 17 -11.52 -0.79 0.74
N HIS A 18 -12.52 0.06 0.96
CA HIS A 18 -13.07 0.30 2.29
C HIS A 18 -13.73 -0.95 2.88
N ALA A 19 -14.49 -1.69 2.09
CA ALA A 19 -15.13 -2.92 2.54
C ALA A 19 -14.13 -4.01 2.94
N ILE A 20 -13.07 -4.24 2.15
CA ILE A 20 -12.06 -5.27 2.46
C ILE A 20 -11.12 -4.86 3.61
N THR A 21 -11.09 -3.58 3.97
CA THR A 21 -10.23 -3.05 5.05
C THR A 21 -11.02 -2.68 6.30
N LEU A 22 -12.29 -3.07 6.38
CA LEU A 22 -13.10 -2.94 7.59
C LEU A 22 -12.36 -3.57 8.77
N ASP A 23 -12.34 -2.88 9.90
CA ASP A 23 -11.65 -3.28 11.15
C ASP A 23 -10.11 -3.35 11.11
N ILE A 24 -9.47 -2.96 9.99
CA ILE A 24 -8.01 -2.80 9.92
C ILE A 24 -7.64 -1.35 10.23
N GLU A 25 -7.27 -1.06 11.47
CA GLU A 25 -7.02 0.31 11.96
C GLU A 25 -6.01 1.10 11.10
N ILE A 26 -4.97 0.44 10.58
CA ILE A 26 -3.94 1.12 9.79
C ILE A 26 -4.38 1.43 8.35
N ALA A 27 -5.38 0.73 7.83
CA ALA A 27 -5.72 0.77 6.41
C ALA A 27 -6.20 2.14 5.92
N PRO A 28 -7.10 2.88 6.61
CA PRO A 28 -7.50 4.22 6.18
C PRO A 28 -6.32 5.19 6.09
N LYS A 29 -5.33 5.05 6.98
CA LYS A 29 -4.12 5.89 6.99
C LYS A 29 -3.24 5.60 5.77
N LEU A 30 -2.94 4.34 5.50
CA LEU A 30 -2.12 3.96 4.34
C LEU A 30 -2.80 4.29 3.02
N PHE A 31 -4.11 4.10 2.93
CA PHE A 31 -4.88 4.40 1.73
C PHE A 31 -4.84 5.90 1.38
N ARG A 32 -4.96 6.79 2.38
CA ARG A 32 -4.80 8.24 2.18
C ARG A 32 -3.40 8.59 1.67
N LYS A 33 -2.35 7.97 2.23
CA LYS A 33 -0.97 8.19 1.77
C LYS A 33 -0.79 7.74 0.32
N LEU A 34 -1.28 6.55 -0.04
CA LEU A 34 -1.21 6.03 -1.41
C LEU A 34 -1.97 6.93 -2.40
N LYS A 35 -3.15 7.43 -2.04
CA LYS A 35 -3.86 8.41 -2.87
C LYS A 35 -3.05 9.68 -3.08
N SER A 36 -2.43 10.21 -2.01
CA SER A 36 -1.59 11.40 -2.13
C SER A 36 -0.40 11.16 -3.05
N VAL A 37 0.24 9.99 -2.99
CA VAL A 37 1.35 9.63 -3.86
C VAL A 37 0.88 9.47 -5.31
N ALA A 38 -0.29 8.88 -5.53
CA ALA A 38 -0.86 8.68 -6.86
C ALA A 38 -1.10 10.00 -7.60
N LEU A 39 -1.45 11.08 -6.89
CA LEU A 39 -1.60 12.41 -7.49
C LEU A 39 -0.31 12.93 -8.15
N PHE A 40 0.86 12.48 -7.68
CA PHE A 40 2.14 12.91 -8.24
C PHE A 40 2.49 12.17 -9.54
N ILE A 41 1.92 10.98 -9.77
CA ILE A 41 2.19 10.17 -10.96
C ILE A 41 1.77 10.90 -12.24
N ASP A 42 0.61 11.57 -12.20
CA ASP A 42 0.08 12.29 -13.36
C ASP A 42 0.82 13.62 -13.62
N THR A 43 1.59 14.11 -12.65
CA THR A 43 2.29 15.40 -12.71
C THR A 43 3.80 15.28 -12.81
N ASP A 44 4.33 14.06 -12.75
CA ASP A 44 5.75 13.74 -12.82
C ASP A 44 6.35 14.21 -14.16
N LYS A 45 7.46 14.96 -14.08
CA LYS A 45 8.17 15.49 -15.26
C LYS A 45 9.66 15.17 -15.25
N GLU A 46 10.22 14.85 -14.09
CA GLU A 46 11.66 14.65 -13.89
C GLU A 46 11.94 13.31 -13.20
N ILE A 47 13.12 12.74 -13.45
CA ILE A 47 13.48 11.43 -12.88
C ILE A 47 13.46 11.45 -11.35
N GLU A 48 13.80 12.58 -10.76
CA GLU A 48 13.77 12.86 -9.32
C GLU A 48 12.35 12.74 -8.73
N ASP A 49 11.32 13.13 -9.46
CA ASP A 49 9.92 13.01 -9.04
C ASP A 49 9.52 11.52 -8.97
N SER A 50 9.85 10.75 -9.99
CA SER A 50 9.67 9.29 -10.02
C SER A 50 10.41 8.59 -8.87
N GLN A 51 11.64 9.01 -8.56
CA GLN A 51 12.41 8.48 -7.43
C GLN A 51 11.73 8.81 -6.09
N SER A 52 11.26 10.06 -5.93
CA SER A 52 10.52 10.51 -4.75
C SER A 52 9.22 9.71 -4.54
N ILE A 53 8.45 9.49 -5.62
CA ILE A 53 7.26 8.62 -5.61
C ILE A 53 7.63 7.22 -5.15
N GLY A 54 8.71 6.64 -5.69
CA GLY A 54 9.21 5.33 -5.31
C GLY A 54 9.60 5.23 -3.82
N VAL A 55 10.26 6.26 -3.28
CA VAL A 55 10.62 6.34 -1.85
C VAL A 55 9.38 6.38 -0.98
N GLN A 56 8.40 7.24 -1.31
CA GLN A 56 7.15 7.35 -0.54
C GLN A 56 6.37 6.03 -0.55
N CYS A 57 6.26 5.36 -1.71
CA CYS A 57 5.68 4.03 -1.81
C CYS A 57 6.39 3.01 -0.92
N ARG A 58 7.72 2.99 -0.93
CA ARG A 58 8.52 2.10 -0.07
C ARG A 58 8.25 2.34 1.41
N GLU A 59 8.17 3.60 1.84
CA GLU A 59 7.87 3.95 3.23
C GLU A 59 6.49 3.47 3.68
N ILE A 60 5.47 3.62 2.84
CA ILE A 60 4.12 3.10 3.09
C ILE A 60 4.14 1.57 3.25
N LEU A 61 4.87 0.87 2.37
CA LEU A 61 5.01 -0.59 2.47
C LEU A 61 5.74 -1.02 3.74
N ILE A 62 6.77 -0.29 4.17
CA ILE A 62 7.47 -0.53 5.43
C ILE A 62 6.51 -0.34 6.63
N GLU A 63 5.67 0.69 6.60
CA GLU A 63 4.68 0.95 7.65
C GLU A 63 3.66 -0.19 7.75
N LEU A 64 3.09 -0.64 6.63
CA LEU A 64 2.22 -1.82 6.56
C LEU A 64 2.92 -3.07 7.11
N SER A 65 4.14 -3.29 6.63
CA SER A 65 4.94 -4.47 6.98
C SER A 65 5.20 -4.55 8.48
N ASN A 66 5.47 -3.42 9.13
CA ASN A 66 5.68 -3.38 10.58
C ASN A 66 4.39 -3.60 11.36
N TYR A 67 3.23 -3.21 10.81
CA TYR A 67 1.94 -3.45 11.44
C TYR A 67 1.53 -4.93 11.41
N ILE A 68 1.76 -5.61 10.29
CA ILE A 68 1.41 -7.04 10.14
C ILE A 68 2.48 -7.98 10.67
N TYR A 69 3.65 -7.45 11.06
CA TYR A 69 4.77 -8.25 11.54
C TYR A 69 4.41 -8.93 12.87
N THR A 70 4.68 -10.23 12.93
CA THR A 70 4.61 -11.02 14.18
C THR A 70 6.00 -11.59 14.48
N PRO A 71 6.39 -11.73 15.76
CA PRO A 71 7.70 -12.30 16.13
C PRO A 71 7.98 -13.69 15.54
N SER A 72 6.94 -14.49 15.32
CA SER A 72 7.02 -15.80 14.65
C SER A 72 7.43 -15.73 13.17
N MET A 73 7.39 -14.54 12.55
CA MET A 73 7.89 -14.31 11.20
C MET A 73 9.38 -13.99 11.15
N ALA A 74 10.08 -13.90 12.30
CA ALA A 74 11.54 -13.75 12.30
C ALA A 74 12.22 -15.12 12.12
N GLY A 75 13.23 -15.17 11.23
CA GLY A 75 14.16 -16.30 11.17
C GLY A 75 14.96 -16.43 12.47
N VAL A 76 15.41 -17.65 12.79
CA VAL A 76 16.02 -18.06 14.08
C VAL A 76 17.20 -17.18 14.53
N TYR A 77 17.83 -16.41 13.63
CA TYR A 77 19.00 -15.57 13.91
C TYR A 77 18.94 -14.15 13.34
N GLU A 78 17.79 -13.69 12.83
CA GLU A 78 17.68 -12.33 12.29
C GLU A 78 16.86 -11.42 13.20
N GLN A 79 17.49 -10.37 13.73
CA GLN A 79 16.71 -9.21 14.15
C GLN A 79 16.07 -8.58 12.92
N PRO A 80 14.74 -8.41 12.88
CA PRO A 80 14.08 -7.77 11.75
C PRO A 80 14.45 -6.29 11.76
N LYS A 81 15.38 -5.88 10.90
CA LYS A 81 15.58 -4.45 10.61
C LYS A 81 14.25 -3.93 10.08
N ARG A 82 13.67 -2.91 10.73
CA ARG A 82 12.33 -2.35 10.43
C ARG A 82 12.12 -2.02 8.94
N SER A 83 13.19 -1.73 8.20
CA SER A 83 13.19 -1.32 6.79
C SER A 83 13.65 -2.40 5.79
N ASP A 84 14.07 -3.57 6.27
CA ASP A 84 14.77 -4.58 5.47
C ASP A 84 13.97 -5.89 5.43
N PHE A 85 12.86 -5.88 4.71
CA PHE A 85 11.96 -7.04 4.61
C PHE A 85 12.51 -8.15 3.70
N LYS A 86 13.45 -7.85 2.79
CA LYS A 86 14.05 -8.83 1.87
C LYS A 86 14.74 -10.00 2.57
N ASN A 87 15.15 -9.83 3.83
CA ASN A 87 15.80 -10.87 4.62
C ASN A 87 14.86 -11.54 5.63
N LYS A 88 13.72 -10.93 5.97
CA LYS A 88 12.77 -11.45 6.99
C LYS A 88 12.09 -12.79 6.64
N ALA A 89 12.17 -13.26 5.41
CA ALA A 89 11.49 -14.46 4.94
C ALA A 89 12.45 -15.57 4.46
N LYS A 90 13.69 -15.60 4.96
CA LYS A 90 14.65 -16.68 4.72
C LYS A 90 14.86 -17.55 5.95
#